data_AF-A0A2E6E6Y0-F1
#
_entry.id   AF-A0A2E6E6Y0-F1
#
_cell.length_a   1.000
_cell.length_b   1.000
_cell.length_c   1.000
_cell.angle_alpha   90.00
_cell.angle_beta   90.00
_cell.angle_gamma   90.00
#
_symmetry.space_group_name_H-M   'P 1'
#
loop_
_entity.id
_entity.type
_entity.pdbx_description
1 polymer ?
#
loop_
_entity_poly.entity_id
_entity_poly.type
_entity_poly.pdbx_seq_one_letter_code
_entity_poly.pdbx_strand_id
1 'polypeptide(L)'
;MNIRDEVEALLPNWERWYPSLFDAASDLGLIKATVCDPNTLLLSRRHAKVRQRAEESHREKWGGKTHEDRPTYRRSKRHKRHC
;
A
#
# COMPACT_ATOMS: atom_id res chain seq x y z
N MET A 1 -20.82 6.32 14.59
CA MET A 1 -21.71 6.52 13.44
C MET A 1 -21.77 5.23 12.66
N ASN A 2 -22.96 4.63 12.58
CA ASN A 2 -23.22 3.41 11.82
C ASN A 2 -24.07 3.78 10.60
N ILE A 3 -23.87 3.07 9.49
CA ILE A 3 -24.58 3.33 8.25
C ILE A 3 -26.09 3.14 8.37
N ARG A 4 -26.52 2.18 9.19
CA ARG A 4 -27.95 1.98 9.47
C ARG A 4 -28.59 3.22 10.08
N ASP A 5 -27.91 3.84 11.05
CA ASP A 5 -28.44 5.02 11.74
C ASP A 5 -28.53 6.23 10.79
N GLU A 6 -27.56 6.35 9.88
CA GLU A 6 -27.50 7.42 8.89
C GLU A 6 -28.58 7.26 7.81
N VAL A 7 -28.84 6.03 7.35
CA VAL A 7 -29.95 5.71 6.46
C VAL A 7 -31.29 5.99 7.15
N GLU A 8 -31.47 5.57 8.40
CA GLU A 8 -32.74 5.76 9.13
C GLU A 8 -33.05 7.24 9.37
N ALA A 9 -32.02 8.07 9.59
CA ALA A 9 -32.18 9.51 9.74
C ALA A 9 -32.60 10.21 8.43
N LEU A 10 -32.12 9.72 7.28
CA LEU A 10 -32.44 10.29 5.96
C LEU A 10 -33.75 9.73 5.37
N LEU A 11 -34.00 8.44 5.54
CA LEU A 11 -35.16 7.72 5.03
C LEU A 11 -35.75 6.80 6.11
N PRO A 12 -36.63 7.31 6.96
CA PRO A 12 -37.28 6.51 7.99
C PRO A 12 -38.13 5.39 7.38
N ASN A 13 -38.10 4.20 7.97
CA ASN A 13 -38.79 3.00 7.47
C ASN A 13 -38.39 2.60 6.03
N TRP A 14 -37.12 2.77 5.67
CA TRP A 14 -36.58 2.41 4.35
C TRP A 14 -36.83 0.92 3.99
N GLU A 15 -36.94 0.03 4.98
CA GLU A 15 -37.21 -1.43 4.81
C GLU A 15 -38.50 -1.72 4.02
N ARG A 16 -39.44 -0.77 3.97
CA ARG A 16 -40.68 -0.91 3.20
C ARG A 16 -40.47 -0.73 1.69
N TRP A 17 -39.38 -0.06 1.30
CA TRP A 17 -39.10 0.35 -0.07
C TRP A 17 -37.91 -0.39 -0.67
N TYR A 18 -36.95 -0.81 0.15
CA TYR A 18 -35.74 -1.48 -0.31
C TYR A 18 -35.58 -2.87 0.32
N PRO A 19 -35.13 -3.86 -0.47
CA PRO A 19 -34.92 -5.22 0.01
C PRO A 19 -33.68 -5.35 0.92
N SER A 20 -32.75 -4.39 0.86
CA SER A 20 -31.55 -4.38 1.71
C SER A 20 -31.13 -2.96 2.13
N LEU A 21 -30.46 -2.87 3.27
CA LEU A 21 -29.91 -1.61 3.79
C LEU A 21 -28.90 -0.99 2.81
N PHE A 22 -28.14 -1.85 2.13
CA PHE A 22 -27.09 -1.45 1.21
C PHE A 22 -27.64 -0.83 -0.07
N ASP A 23 -28.80 -1.29 -0.54
CA ASP A 23 -29.48 -0.69 -1.71
C ASP A 23 -29.95 0.73 -1.37
N ALA A 24 -30.62 0.90 -0.22
CA ALA A 24 -31.03 2.22 0.27
C ALA A 24 -29.81 3.15 0.46
N ALA A 25 -28.73 2.63 1.05
CA ALA A 25 -27.51 3.40 1.26
C ALA A 25 -26.76 3.73 -0.04
N SER A 26 -26.84 2.89 -1.06
CA SER A 26 -26.29 3.13 -2.39
C SER A 26 -27.05 4.25 -3.09
N ASP A 27 -28.39 4.20 -3.07
CA ASP A 27 -29.25 5.21 -3.72
C ASP A 27 -29.18 6.57 -3.01
N LEU A 28 -29.06 6.57 -1.68
CA LEU A 28 -28.79 7.79 -0.90
C LEU A 28 -27.35 8.31 -1.09
N GLY A 29 -26.47 7.56 -1.77
CA GLY A 29 -25.08 7.94 -2.01
C GLY A 29 -24.18 7.88 -0.78
N LEU A 30 -24.64 7.24 0.31
CA LEU A 30 -23.87 7.02 1.54
C LEU A 30 -22.73 6.02 1.31
N ILE A 31 -22.97 5.01 0.46
CA ILE A 31 -21.93 4.08 0.02
C ILE A 31 -21.62 4.37 -1.43
N LYS A 32 -20.36 4.75 -1.68
CA LYS A 32 -19.79 4.70 -3.02
C LYS A 32 -18.96 3.43 -3.13
N ALA A 33 -19.45 2.46 -3.91
CA ALA A 33 -18.61 1.37 -4.36
C ALA A 33 -17.53 1.97 -5.28
N THR A 34 -16.30 2.04 -4.78
CA THR A 34 -15.14 2.34 -5.63
C THR A 34 -14.71 1.02 -6.27
N VAL A 35 -14.64 0.99 -7.60
CA VAL A 35 -14.01 -0.14 -8.29
C VAL A 35 -12.52 -0.07 -7.97
N CYS A 36 -12.06 -0.94 -7.07
CA CYS A 36 -10.63 -1.09 -6.83
C CYS A 36 -9.94 -1.39 -8.16
N ASP A 37 -8.82 -0.72 -8.44
CA ASP A 37 -8.00 -1.06 -9.61
C ASP A 37 -7.70 -2.57 -9.57
N PRO A 38 -7.89 -3.33 -10.67
CA PRO A 38 -7.72 -4.78 -10.67
C PRO A 38 -6.34 -5.22 -10.15
N ASN A 39 -5.32 -4.38 -10.32
CA ASN A 39 -3.99 -4.68 -9.84
C ASN A 39 -3.89 -4.67 -8.30
N THR A 40 -4.81 -4.00 -7.61
CA THR A 40 -4.91 -3.99 -6.14
C THR A 40 -5.44 -5.31 -5.57
N LEU A 41 -6.10 -6.13 -6.40
CA LEU A 41 -6.55 -7.48 -6.06
C LEU A 41 -5.44 -8.53 -6.30
N LEU A 42 -4.42 -8.22 -7.09
CA LEU A 42 -3.31 -9.14 -7.37
C LEU A 42 -2.49 -9.39 -6.08
N LEU A 43 -2.58 -10.61 -5.57
CA LEU A 43 -1.86 -11.06 -4.36
C LEU A 43 -0.35 -10.82 -4.48
N SER A 44 0.20 -10.97 -5.69
CA SER A 44 1.61 -10.70 -6.01
C SER A 44 2.04 -9.26 -5.73
N ARG A 45 1.16 -8.28 -5.94
CA ARG A 45 1.39 -6.86 -5.62
C ARG A 45 1.17 -6.55 -4.14
N ARG A 46 0.12 -7.11 -3.52
CA ARG A 46 -0.11 -6.98 -2.06
C ARG A 46 1.08 -7.49 -1.24
N HIS A 47 1.69 -8.59 -1.68
CA HIS A 47 2.81 -9.21 -0.99
C HIS A 47 4.18 -8.79 -1.53
N ALA A 48 4.26 -7.89 -2.52
CA ALA A 48 5.56 -7.42 -3.04
C ALA A 48 6.43 -6.82 -1.93
N LYS A 49 5.83 -6.00 -1.05
CA LYS A 49 6.52 -5.40 0.10
C LYS A 49 6.95 -6.43 1.15
N VAL A 50 6.18 -7.50 1.33
CA VAL A 50 6.51 -8.60 2.26
C VAL A 50 7.66 -9.44 1.70
N ARG A 51 7.62 -9.77 0.41
CA ARG A 51 8.70 -10.49 -0.29
C ARG A 51 10.01 -9.69 -0.26
N GLN A 52 9.96 -8.40 -0.58
CA GLN A 52 11.13 -7.52 -0.51
C GLN A 52 11.74 -7.50 0.89
N ARG A 53 10.91 -7.31 1.94
CA ARG A 53 11.38 -7.34 3.33
C ARG A 53 11.98 -8.69 3.73
N ALA A 54 11.40 -9.79 3.24
CA ALA A 54 11.92 -11.13 3.49
C ALA A 54 13.27 -11.34 2.80
N GLU A 55 13.45 -10.87 1.56
CA GLU A 55 14.71 -10.92 0.82
C GLU A 55 15.80 -10.05 1.46
N GLU A 56 15.46 -8.84 1.90
CA GLU A 56 16.35 -7.94 2.66
C GLU A 56 16.77 -8.59 3.97
N SER A 57 15.81 -9.09 4.76
CA SER A 57 16.10 -9.79 6.02
C SER A 57 16.92 -11.07 5.81
N HIS A 58 16.66 -11.79 4.72
CA HIS A 58 17.43 -12.98 4.34
C HIS A 58 18.86 -12.59 4.01
N ARG A 59 19.06 -11.51 3.23
CA ARG A 59 20.38 -10.98 2.90
C ARG A 59 21.12 -10.49 4.14
N GLU A 60 20.46 -9.83 5.08
CA GLU A 60 21.07 -9.35 6.32
C GLU A 60 21.50 -10.49 7.26
N LYS A 61 20.65 -11.51 7.41
CA LYS A 61 20.87 -12.60 8.38
C LYS A 61 21.75 -13.71 7.84
N TRP A 62 21.70 -13.95 6.52
CA TRP A 62 22.29 -15.13 5.88
C TRP A 62 23.12 -14.79 4.63
N GLY A 63 22.97 -13.60 4.06
CA GLY A 63 23.77 -13.14 2.93
C GLY A 63 25.10 -12.56 3.40
N GLY A 64 26.17 -13.34 3.30
CA GLY A 64 27.52 -12.81 3.50
C GLY A 64 27.78 -11.62 2.57
N LYS A 65 28.37 -10.52 3.10
CA LYS A 65 28.74 -9.34 2.32
C LYS A 65 29.63 -9.76 1.15
N THR A 66 29.13 -9.66 -0.09
CA THR A 66 29.97 -9.81 -1.27
C THR A 66 30.97 -8.65 -1.30
N HIS A 67 32.22 -8.96 -1.65
CA HIS A 67 33.39 -8.08 -1.59
C HIS A 67 33.31 -6.81 -2.49
N GLU A 68 32.18 -6.55 -3.14
CA GLU A 68 31.98 -5.42 -4.07
C GLU A 68 31.50 -4.12 -3.38
N ASP A 69 31.06 -4.16 -2.12
CA ASP A 69 30.70 -2.96 -1.34
C ASP A 69 31.91 -2.19 -0.79
N ARG A 70 33.09 -2.33 -1.41
CA ARG A 70 34.28 -1.58 -0.97
C ARG A 70 34.25 -0.20 -1.64
N PRO A 71 34.06 0.91 -0.89
CA PRO A 71 34.08 2.24 -1.51
C PRO A 71 35.46 2.46 -2.13
N THR A 72 35.51 2.62 -3.45
CA THR A 72 36.75 2.96 -4.15
C THR A 72 37.13 4.38 -3.73
N TYR A 73 38.03 4.51 -2.76
CA TYR A 73 38.58 5.81 -2.39
C TYR A 73 39.26 6.41 -3.62
N ARG A 74 38.74 7.52 -4.14
CA ARG A 74 39.39 8.29 -5.19
C ARG A 74 40.65 8.92 -4.60
N ARG A 75 41.81 8.33 -4.89
CA ARG A 75 43.12 8.87 -4.52
C ARG A 75 43.30 10.22 -5.23
N SER A 76 43.15 11.32 -4.50
CA SER A 76 43.35 12.66 -5.06
C SER A 76 44.80 12.81 -5.52
N LYS A 77 44.98 13.20 -6.79
CA LYS A 77 46.32 13.43 -7.36
C LYS A 77 46.92 14.66 -6.67
N ARG A 78 47.90 14.42 -5.79
CA ARG A 78 48.73 15.46 -5.17
C ARG A 78 49.52 16.16 -6.28
N HIS A 79 49.07 17.33 -6.71
CA HIS A 79 49.83 18.19 -7.62
C HIS A 79 51.10 18.64 -6.88
N LYS A 80 52.25 18.11 -7.30
CA LYS A 80 53.57 18.51 -6.83
C LYS A 80 53.90 19.83 -7.53
N ARG A 81 53.69 20.97 -6.87
CA ARG A 81 54.23 22.25 -7.32
C ARG A 81 55.73 22.24 -7.00
N HIS A 82 56.55 22.30 -8.03
CA HIS A 82 57.99 22.51 -7.92
C HIS A 82 58.22 24.02 -7.88
N CYS A 83 58.73 24.54 -6.77
CA CYS A 83 59.55 25.74 -6.70
C CYS A 83 60.85 25.32 -6.03
#